data_AF-A0A255P1H5-F1
#
_entry.id   AF-A0A255P1H5-F1
#
_cell.length_a   1.000
_cell.length_b   1.000
_cell.length_c   1.000
_cell.angle_alpha   90.00
_cell.angle_beta   90.00
_cell.angle_gamma   90.00
#
_symmetry.space_group_name_H-M   'P 1'
#
loop_
_entity.id
_entity.type
_entity.pdbx_description
1 polymer ?
#
loop_
_entity_poly.entity_id
_entity_poly.type
_entity_poly.pdbx_seq_one_letter_code
_entity_poly.pdbx_strand_id
1 'polypeptide(L)'
;MKKPNRLMTFLLSLVGQSWAYDTVDEVQEVIGKNAFDNYERRVTTHRKGAAGITDSLGFQPGLVDLHDELNDTWHYLMALQQRARDLGHLDLADSMMRAAENTVDVMTAVDQAAEQTVPAPEVPLSR
;
A
#
# COMPACT_ATOMS: atom_id res chain seq x y z
N MET A 1 11.83 -5.05 28.56
CA MET A 1 10.47 -5.16 29.15
C MET A 1 9.85 -6.47 28.67
N LYS A 2 9.12 -7.20 29.53
CA LYS A 2 8.49 -8.49 29.15
C LYS A 2 7.40 -8.26 28.10
N LYS A 3 7.40 -9.07 27.02
CA LYS A 3 6.41 -9.02 25.93
C LYS A 3 4.98 -9.04 26.50
N PRO A 4 4.09 -8.12 26.11
CA PRO A 4 2.70 -8.17 26.54
C PRO A 4 2.02 -9.37 25.91
N ASN A 5 1.07 -9.95 26.63
CA ASN A 5 0.29 -11.09 26.15
C ASN A 5 -0.53 -10.67 24.90
N ARG A 6 -0.88 -11.63 24.04
CA ARG A 6 -1.53 -11.39 22.72
C ARG A 6 -2.73 -10.43 22.75
N LEU A 7 -3.45 -10.34 23.86
CA LEU A 7 -4.56 -9.41 24.09
C LEU A 7 -4.12 -7.93 24.16
N MET A 8 -2.97 -7.65 24.78
CA MET A 8 -2.39 -6.30 24.85
C MET A 8 -1.84 -5.86 23.49
N THR A 9 -1.31 -6.78 22.68
CA THR A 9 -0.86 -6.51 21.30
C THR A 9 -2.01 -6.01 20.43
N PHE A 10 -3.20 -6.62 20.57
CA PHE A 10 -4.42 -6.21 19.86
C PHE A 10 -4.94 -4.82 20.32
N LEU A 11 -4.87 -4.54 21.62
CA LEU A 11 -5.27 -3.23 22.15
C LEU A 11 -4.31 -2.11 21.73
N LEU A 12 -3.02 -2.38 21.61
CA LEU A 12 -2.03 -1.39 21.18
C LEU A 12 -2.07 -1.13 19.67
N SER A 13 -2.38 -2.15 18.85
CA SER A 13 -2.60 -1.95 17.42
C SER A 13 -3.81 -1.05 17.13
N LEU A 14 -4.80 -1.00 18.03
CA LEU A 14 -5.95 -0.08 17.94
C LEU A 14 -5.58 1.40 18.20
N VAL A 15 -4.43 1.67 18.83
CA VAL A 15 -3.94 3.05 19.12
C VAL A 15 -2.73 3.40 18.23
N GLY A 16 -2.51 2.64 17.15
CA GLY A 16 -1.42 2.89 16.20
C GLY A 16 -0.01 2.57 16.72
N GLN A 17 0.12 1.88 17.86
CA GLN A 17 1.41 1.41 18.37
C GLN A 17 1.61 -0.07 18.03
N SER A 18 2.61 -0.37 17.19
CA SER A 18 3.05 -1.73 16.92
C SER A 18 4.26 -2.10 17.78
N TRP A 19 4.34 -3.38 18.16
CA TRP A 19 5.52 -3.93 18.83
C TRP A 19 6.61 -4.24 17.82
N ALA A 20 7.87 -4.00 18.21
CA ALA A 20 9.01 -4.57 17.51
C ALA A 20 9.08 -6.08 17.77
N TYR A 21 9.57 -6.84 16.79
CA TYR A 21 9.76 -8.28 16.86
C TYR A 21 11.24 -8.59 17.02
N ASP A 22 11.56 -9.61 17.82
CA ASP A 22 12.95 -9.89 18.22
C ASP A 22 13.63 -10.89 17.26
N THR A 23 12.86 -11.60 16.43
CA THR A 23 13.37 -12.58 15.46
C THR A 23 12.73 -12.42 14.09
N VAL A 24 13.43 -12.89 13.05
CA VAL A 24 12.89 -12.95 11.67
C VAL A 24 11.66 -13.83 11.60
N ASP A 25 11.64 -14.97 12.30
CA ASP A 25 10.51 -15.89 12.33
C ASP A 25 9.25 -15.22 12.89
N GLU A 26 9.39 -14.39 13.92
CA GLU A 26 8.27 -13.62 14.48
C GLU A 26 7.74 -12.57 13.50
N VAL A 27 8.64 -11.87 12.78
CA VAL A 27 8.25 -10.92 11.72
C VAL A 27 7.46 -11.65 10.63
N GLN A 28 7.97 -12.81 10.18
CA GLN A 28 7.32 -13.60 9.14
C GLN A 28 5.98 -14.17 9.58
N GLU A 29 5.87 -14.69 10.81
CA GLU A 29 4.61 -15.18 11.38
C GLU A 29 3.56 -14.07 11.38
N VAL A 30 3.93 -12.86 11.83
CA VAL A 30 3.00 -11.73 11.87
C VAL A 30 2.60 -11.26 10.48
N ILE A 31 3.55 -11.14 9.55
CA ILE A 31 3.25 -10.76 8.15
C ILE A 31 2.27 -11.78 7.56
N GLY A 32 2.57 -13.08 7.69
CA GLY A 32 1.71 -14.15 7.17
C GLY A 32 0.33 -14.16 7.80
N LYS A 33 0.25 -14.01 9.13
CA LYS A 33 -1.01 -13.97 9.86
C LYS A 33 -1.85 -12.76 9.49
N ASN A 34 -1.27 -11.56 9.44
CA ASN A 34 -1.97 -10.35 9.04
C ASN A 34 -2.49 -10.44 7.60
N ALA A 35 -1.70 -11.08 6.73
CA ALA A 35 -2.07 -11.35 5.35
C ALA A 35 -3.13 -12.45 5.20
N PHE A 36 -3.48 -13.21 6.25
CA PHE A 36 -4.53 -14.23 6.19
C PHE A 36 -5.80 -13.76 6.92
N ASP A 37 -5.66 -13.30 8.16
CA ASP A 37 -6.77 -12.94 9.05
C ASP A 37 -7.61 -11.77 8.52
N ASN A 38 -7.01 -10.85 7.77
CA ASN A 38 -7.70 -9.70 7.20
C ASN A 38 -8.04 -9.84 5.71
N TYR A 39 -7.59 -10.92 5.07
CA TYR A 39 -7.56 -11.00 3.62
C TYR A 39 -8.92 -11.32 3.01
N GLU A 40 -9.61 -12.34 3.51
CA GLU A 40 -10.89 -12.77 2.92
C GLU A 40 -11.94 -11.63 2.94
N ARG A 41 -12.04 -10.92 4.07
CA ARG A 41 -12.97 -9.80 4.22
C ARG A 41 -12.61 -8.63 3.31
N ARG A 42 -11.33 -8.20 3.29
CA ARG A 42 -10.88 -7.08 2.46
C ARG A 42 -11.02 -7.40 0.97
N VAL A 43 -10.58 -8.58 0.55
CA VAL A 43 -10.72 -9.06 -0.84
C VAL A 43 -12.19 -9.07 -1.25
N THR A 44 -13.08 -9.57 -0.40
CA THR A 44 -14.52 -9.56 -0.69
C THR A 44 -15.07 -8.14 -0.86
N THR A 45 -14.66 -7.20 0.00
CA THR A 45 -15.05 -5.79 -0.13
C THR A 45 -14.52 -5.17 -1.42
N HIS A 46 -13.24 -5.33 -1.73
CA HIS A 46 -12.64 -4.81 -2.97
C HIS A 46 -13.32 -5.41 -4.21
N ARG A 47 -13.58 -6.72 -4.21
CA ARG A 47 -14.27 -7.41 -5.31
C ARG A 47 -15.71 -6.92 -5.50
N LYS A 48 -16.46 -6.71 -4.42
CA LYS A 48 -17.82 -6.18 -4.48
C LYS A 48 -17.84 -4.74 -5.00
N GLY A 49 -16.92 -3.90 -4.55
CA GLY A 49 -16.78 -2.53 -5.05
C GLY A 49 -16.49 -2.50 -6.55
N ALA A 50 -15.48 -3.27 -6.99
CA ALA A 50 -15.11 -3.37 -8.40
C ALA A 50 -16.24 -3.95 -9.28
N ALA A 51 -17.02 -4.91 -8.77
CA ALA A 51 -18.14 -5.51 -9.51
C ALA A 51 -19.29 -4.52 -9.80
N GLY A 52 -19.35 -3.38 -9.11
CA GLY A 52 -20.33 -2.33 -9.35
C GLY A 52 -19.94 -1.35 -10.46
N ILE A 53 -18.73 -1.43 -11.00
CA ILE A 53 -18.24 -0.52 -12.05
C ILE A 53 -18.78 -0.97 -13.41
N THR A 54 -19.49 -0.10 -14.11
CA THR A 54 -20.20 -0.43 -15.36
C THR A 54 -19.60 0.17 -16.62
N ASP A 55 -18.71 1.14 -16.49
CA ASP A 55 -18.05 1.83 -17.60
C ASP A 55 -16.63 2.29 -17.21
N SER A 56 -15.89 2.78 -18.20
CA SER A 56 -14.49 3.19 -18.04
C SER A 56 -14.31 4.30 -17.00
N LEU A 57 -15.24 5.27 -16.94
CA LEU A 57 -15.15 6.40 -16.01
C LEU A 57 -15.36 5.97 -14.56
N GLY A 58 -16.18 4.93 -14.33
CA GLY A 58 -16.41 4.38 -13.00
C GLY A 58 -15.15 3.81 -12.30
N PHE A 59 -14.05 3.58 -13.02
CA PHE A 59 -12.77 3.20 -12.43
C PHE A 59 -11.99 4.40 -11.84
N GLN A 60 -12.27 5.63 -12.28
CA GLN A 60 -11.48 6.82 -11.91
C GLN A 60 -11.37 7.04 -10.40
N PRO A 61 -12.46 7.04 -9.61
CA PRO A 61 -12.35 7.36 -8.18
C PRO A 61 -11.38 6.42 -7.46
N GLY A 62 -11.50 5.11 -7.72
CA GLY A 62 -10.63 4.12 -7.08
C GLY A 62 -9.17 4.20 -7.54
N LEU A 63 -8.91 4.60 -8.80
CA LEU A 63 -7.54 4.77 -9.31
C LEU A 63 -6.88 6.04 -8.76
N VAL A 64 -7.64 7.15 -8.65
CA VAL A 64 -7.15 8.40 -8.05
C VAL A 64 -6.87 8.21 -6.56
N ASP A 65 -7.80 7.61 -5.82
CA ASP A 65 -7.61 7.31 -4.40
C ASP A 65 -6.40 6.38 -4.19
N LEU A 66 -6.26 5.34 -5.02
CA LEU A 66 -5.10 4.44 -4.95
C LEU A 66 -3.78 5.16 -5.25
N HIS A 67 -3.76 6.08 -6.22
CA HIS A 67 -2.57 6.87 -6.51
C HIS A 67 -2.15 7.72 -5.29
N ASP A 68 -3.12 8.35 -4.60
CA ASP A 68 -2.84 9.14 -3.40
C ASP A 68 -2.30 8.26 -2.26
N GLU A 69 -2.91 7.09 -2.02
CA GLU A 69 -2.43 6.10 -1.03
C GLU A 69 -0.99 5.63 -1.33
N LEU A 70 -0.66 5.41 -2.61
CA LEU A 70 0.69 5.03 -3.04
C LEU A 70 1.70 6.17 -2.85
N ASN A 71 1.30 7.42 -3.12
CA ASN A 71 2.13 8.58 -2.90
C ASN A 71 2.44 8.79 -1.42
N ASP A 72 1.46 8.63 -0.54
CA ASP A 72 1.66 8.66 0.91
C ASP A 72 2.58 7.52 1.38
N THR A 73 2.37 6.32 0.84
CA THR A 73 3.22 5.15 1.12
C THR A 73 4.67 5.40 0.72
N TRP A 74 4.89 6.00 -0.46
CA TRP A 74 6.22 6.37 -0.95
C TRP A 74 6.92 7.35 0.00
N HIS A 75 6.25 8.43 0.41
CA HIS A 75 6.81 9.40 1.35
C HIS A 75 7.17 8.75 2.69
N TYR A 76 6.33 7.83 3.17
CA TYR A 76 6.59 7.12 4.41
C TYR A 76 7.83 6.21 4.30
N LEU A 77 7.98 5.47 3.20
CA LEU A 77 9.17 4.66 2.93
C LEU A 77 10.44 5.52 2.86
N MET A 78 10.38 6.67 2.19
CA MET A 78 11.52 7.61 2.13
C MET A 78 11.90 8.14 3.52
N ALA A 79 10.93 8.47 4.37
CA ALA A 79 11.18 8.92 5.74
C ALA A 79 11.83 7.81 6.60
N LEU A 80 11.34 6.58 6.51
CA LEU A 80 11.93 5.43 7.22
C LEU A 80 13.33 5.10 6.70
N GLN A 81 13.52 5.15 5.38
CA GLN A 81 14.82 4.96 4.73
C GLN A 81 15.84 5.99 5.23
N GLN A 82 15.47 7.27 5.29
CA GLN A 82 16.36 8.31 5.79
C GLN A 82 16.72 8.05 7.25
N ARG A 83 15.73 7.69 8.08
CA ARG A 83 15.97 7.38 9.48
C ARG A 83 16.88 6.17 9.66
N ALA A 84 16.76 5.14 8.82
CA ALA A 84 17.65 3.99 8.84
C ALA A 84 19.10 4.38 8.50
N ARG A 85 19.31 5.31 7.55
CA ARG A 85 20.65 5.85 7.25
C ARG A 85 21.23 6.62 8.43
N ASP A 86 20.44 7.49 9.05
CA ASP A 86 20.89 8.28 10.21
C ASP A 86 21.35 7.40 11.38
N LEU A 87 20.79 6.19 11.49
CA LEU A 87 21.13 5.19 12.51
C LEU A 87 22.22 4.19 12.06
N GLY A 88 22.73 4.31 10.83
CA GLY A 88 23.78 3.43 10.30
C GLY A 88 23.29 2.07 9.80
N HIS A 89 21.97 1.86 9.65
CA HIS A 89 21.38 0.62 9.14
C HIS A 89 21.29 0.65 7.61
N LEU A 90 22.42 0.51 6.93
CA LEU A 90 22.51 0.72 5.47
C LEU A 90 21.72 -0.32 4.65
N ASP A 91 21.83 -1.61 4.95
CA ASP A 91 21.08 -2.65 4.23
C ASP A 91 19.55 -2.50 4.37
N LEU A 92 19.10 -2.04 5.54
CA LEU A 92 17.69 -1.72 5.78
C LEU A 92 17.26 -0.50 4.96
N ALA A 93 18.08 0.54 4.93
CA ALA A 93 17.83 1.72 4.12
C ALA A 93 17.73 1.37 2.62
N ASP A 94 18.62 0.51 2.12
CA ASP A 94 18.60 0.07 0.72
C ASP A 94 17.36 -0.78 0.40
N SER A 95 16.91 -1.61 1.34
CA SER A 95 15.67 -2.37 1.20
C SER A 95 14.44 -1.44 1.11
N MET A 96 14.42 -0.37 1.90
CA MET A 96 13.34 0.62 1.85
C MET A 96 13.40 1.51 0.61
N MET A 97 14.60 1.86 0.13
CA MET A 97 14.76 2.55 -1.15
C MET A 97 14.19 1.73 -2.29
N ARG A 98 14.54 0.43 -2.37
CA ARG A 98 13.98 -0.48 -3.38
C ARG A 98 12.45 -0.59 -3.31
N ALA A 99 11.90 -0.60 -2.10
CA ALA A 99 10.45 -0.58 -1.93
C ALA A 99 9.84 0.74 -2.44
N ALA A 100 10.48 1.88 -2.19
CA ALA A 100 10.03 3.18 -2.68
C ALA A 100 10.10 3.26 -4.21
N GLU A 101 11.19 2.78 -4.83
CA GLU A 101 11.34 2.70 -6.29
C GLU A 101 10.22 1.87 -6.92
N ASN A 102 9.96 0.67 -6.39
CA ASN A 102 8.85 -0.17 -6.87
C ASN A 102 7.48 0.51 -6.69
N THR A 103 7.32 1.33 -5.64
CA THR A 103 6.08 2.07 -5.40
C THR A 103 5.87 3.13 -6.48
N VAL A 104 6.94 3.79 -6.96
CA VAL A 104 6.87 4.73 -8.09
C VAL A 104 6.43 4.04 -9.37
N ASP A 105 6.95 2.85 -9.65
CA ASP A 105 6.55 2.07 -10.84
C ASP A 105 5.06 1.71 -10.79
N VAL A 106 4.56 1.28 -9.63
CA VAL A 106 3.13 0.99 -9.43
C VAL A 106 2.28 2.25 -9.57
N MET A 107 2.70 3.36 -8.95
CA MET A 107 2.00 4.64 -9.04
C MET A 107 1.91 5.13 -10.49
N THR A 108 2.99 5.00 -11.27
CA THR A 108 3.02 5.32 -12.70
C THR A 108 2.05 4.46 -13.51
N ALA A 109 1.97 3.16 -13.22
CA ALA A 109 1.01 2.27 -13.88
C ALA A 109 -0.44 2.61 -13.52
N VAL A 110 -0.71 3.04 -12.27
CA VAL A 110 -2.04 3.48 -11.82
C VAL A 110 -2.42 4.79 -12.50
N ASP A 111 -1.50 5.74 -12.62
CA ASP A 111 -1.71 7.01 -13.34
C ASP A 111 -2.10 6.75 -14.81
N GLN A 112 -1.32 5.92 -15.51
CA GLN A 112 -1.62 5.52 -16.89
C GLN A 112 -2.98 4.80 -17.01
N ALA A 113 -3.34 3.96 -16.04
CA ALA A 113 -4.66 3.32 -16.02
C ALA A 113 -5.78 4.34 -15.82
N ALA A 114 -5.57 5.36 -14.97
CA ALA A 114 -6.51 6.46 -14.78
C ALA A 114 -6.66 7.29 -16.06
N GLU A 115 -5.57 7.62 -16.75
CA GLU A 115 -5.62 8.33 -18.03
C GLU A 115 -6.43 7.57 -19.09
N GLN A 116 -6.29 6.24 -19.16
CA GLN A 116 -7.04 5.38 -20.09
C GLN A 116 -8.55 5.38 -19.86
N THR A 117 -9.03 5.84 -18.71
CA THR A 117 -10.46 5.98 -18.46
C THR A 117 -11.10 7.15 -19.20
N VAL A 118 -10.29 8.15 -19.58
CA VAL A 118 -10.77 9.37 -20.25
C VAL A 118 -10.99 9.08 -21.75
N PRO A 119 -12.20 9.31 -22.28
CA PRO A 119 -12.46 9.14 -23.71
C PRO A 119 -11.55 10.03 -24.56
N ALA A 120 -11.01 9.48 -25.66
CA ALA A 120 -10.31 10.29 -26.64
C ALA A 120 -11.27 11.34 -27.24
N PRO A 121 -10.81 12.59 -27.48
CA PRO A 121 -11.65 13.60 -28.12
C PRO A 121 -12.11 13.11 -29.49
N GLU A 122 -13.41 13.24 -29.77
CA GLU A 122 -13.97 12.97 -31.10
C GLU A 122 -13.36 13.96 -32.10
N VAL A 123 -12.41 13.50 -32.92
CA VAL A 123 -11.91 14.29 -34.04
C VAL A 123 -13.06 14.44 -35.03
N PRO A 124 -13.44 15.66 -35.45
CA PRO A 124 -14.48 15.81 -36.46
C PRO A 124 -14.01 15.11 -37.73
N LEU A 125 -14.80 14.16 -38.22
CA LEU A 125 -14.65 13.64 -39.58
C LEU A 125 -14.97 14.79 -40.54
N SER A 126 -13.95 15.53 -40.96
CA SER A 126 -14.04 16.46 -42.08
C SER A 126 -14.45 15.65 -43.32
N ARG A 127 -15.68 15.89 -43.79
CA ARG A 127 -16.14 15.50 -45.12
C ARG A 127 -15.57 16.43 -46.18
#